data_AF-X1FQ57-F1
#
_entry.id   AF-X1FQ57-F1
#
_cell.length_a   1.000
_cell.length_b   1.000
_cell.length_c   1.000
_cell.angle_alpha   90.00
_cell.angle_beta   90.00
_cell.angle_gamma   90.00
#
_symmetry.space_group_name_H-M   'P 1'
#
loop_
_entity.id
_entity.type
_entity.pdbx_description
1 polymer ?
#
loop_
_entity_poly.entity_id
_entity_poly.type
_entity_poly.pdbx_seq_one_letter_code
_entity_poly.pdbx_strand_id
1 'polypeptide(L)'
;MRLRIILLIVAIILGIGAVIGVISYITSIKTSVEEEVEKVEILVAAQNIPKETSVEIIISINMVDTQAIPRKYLADGVLTSLDNYKG
;
A
#
# COMPACT_ATOMS: atom_id res chain seq x y z
N MET A 1 33.65 27.48 34.50
CA MET A 1 33.03 26.14 34.53
C MET A 1 31.58 26.14 34.04
N ARG A 2 30.73 27.10 34.45
CA ARG A 2 29.33 27.21 34.00
C ARG A 2 29.14 27.24 32.48
N LEU A 3 29.97 27.97 31.73
CA LEU A 3 29.91 28.03 30.26
C LEU A 3 30.15 26.66 29.60
N ARG A 4 31.11 25.87 30.12
CA ARG A 4 31.40 24.53 29.60
C ARG A 4 30.21 23.59 29.82
N ILE A 5 29.54 23.70 30.97
CA ILE A 5 28.35 22.92 31.30
C ILE A 5 27.18 23.32 30.37
N ILE A 6 26.97 24.61 30.14
CA ILE A 6 25.92 25.10 29.23
C ILE A 6 26.14 24.58 27.81
N LEU A 7 27.36 24.64 27.30
CA LEU A 7 27.69 24.12 25.96
C LEU A 7 27.43 22.60 25.86
N LEU A 8 27.73 21.86 26.92
CA LEU A 8 27.50 20.42 26.98
C LEU A 8 25.99 20.10 26.94
N ILE A 9 25.18 20.85 27.67
CA ILE A 9 23.71 20.73 27.64
C ILE A 9 23.16 21.05 26.24
N VAL A 10 23.62 22.13 25.60
CA VAL A 10 23.19 22.51 24.25
C VAL A 10 23.55 21.42 23.24
N ALA A 11 24.75 20.86 23.31
CA ALA A 11 25.16 19.76 22.42
C ALA A 11 24.26 18.53 22.57
N ILE A 12 23.88 18.18 23.81
CA ILE A 12 22.95 17.08 24.08
C ILE A 12 21.56 17.36 23.47
N ILE A 13 21.04 18.57 23.66
CA ILE A 13 19.72 18.96 23.12
C ILE A 13 19.73 18.91 21.59
N LEU A 14 20.79 19.43 20.96
CA LEU A 14 20.93 19.38 19.50
C LEU A 14 21.01 17.95 18.99
N GLY A 15 21.74 17.07 19.68
CA GLY A 15 21.80 15.64 19.35
C GLY A 15 20.43 14.97 19.41
N ILE A 16 19.68 15.20 20.49
CA ILE A 16 18.31 14.68 20.64
C ILE A 16 17.40 15.21 19.54
N GLY A 17 17.46 16.52 19.27
CA GLY A 17 16.66 17.16 18.21
C GLY A 17 16.93 16.58 16.83
N ALA A 18 18.20 16.32 16.50
CA ALA A 18 18.58 15.69 15.23
C ALA A 18 17.99 14.27 15.09
N VAL A 19 18.06 13.46 16.14
CA VAL A 19 17.50 12.10 16.13
C VAL A 19 15.98 12.14 15.94
N ILE A 20 15.28 13.02 16.65
CA ILE A 20 13.83 13.19 16.51
C ILE A 20 13.47 13.63 15.07
N GLY A 21 14.23 14.57 14.49
CA GLY A 21 14.02 15.02 13.12
C GLY A 21 14.14 13.88 12.10
N VAL A 22 15.18 13.04 12.24
CA VAL A 22 15.38 11.88 11.37
C VAL A 22 14.24 10.87 11.51
N ILE A 23 13.83 10.54 12.75
CA ILE A 23 12.71 9.63 13.00
C ILE A 23 11.43 10.16 12.35
N SER A 24 11.12 11.44 12.56
CA SER A 24 9.93 12.08 11.99
C SER A 24 9.92 12.02 10.46
N TYR A 25 11.08 12.25 9.82
CA TYR A 25 11.21 12.18 8.37
C TYR A 25 10.96 10.76 7.84
N ILE A 26 11.61 9.76 8.46
CA ILE A 26 11.44 8.35 8.08
C ILE A 26 9.98 7.91 8.26
N THR A 27 9.37 8.25 9.40
CA THR A 27 7.96 7.91 9.67
C THR A 27 7.03 8.55 8.65
N SER A 28 7.25 9.83 8.32
CA SER A 28 6.41 10.52 7.32
C SER A 28 6.48 9.85 5.95
N ILE A 29 7.69 9.47 5.51
CA ILE A 29 7.86 8.74 4.26
C ILE A 29 7.22 7.36 4.35
N LYS A 30 7.42 6.64 5.46
CA LYS A 30 6.84 5.31 5.66
C LYS A 30 5.33 5.36 5.58
N THR A 31 4.69 6.35 6.21
CA THR A 31 3.24 6.55 6.15
C THR A 31 2.78 6.86 4.73
N SER A 32 3.44 7.79 4.01
CA SER A 32 3.07 8.09 2.62
C SER A 32 3.24 6.89 1.68
N VAL A 33 4.26 6.05 1.91
CA VAL A 33 4.48 4.83 1.12
C VAL A 33 3.50 3.73 1.51
N GLU A 34 3.20 3.51 2.79
CA GLU A 34 2.21 2.49 3.21
C GLU A 34 0.82 2.81 2.66
N GLU A 35 0.42 4.09 2.63
CA GLU A 35 -0.85 4.52 2.01
C GLU A 35 -0.87 4.30 0.49
N GLU A 36 0.27 4.41 -0.20
CA GLU A 36 0.37 4.14 -1.64
C GLU A 36 0.56 2.65 -1.99
N VAL A 37 0.93 1.81 -1.02
CA VAL A 37 1.36 0.41 -1.24
C VAL A 37 0.37 -0.61 -0.66
N GLU A 38 -0.79 -0.21 -0.15
CA GLU A 38 -1.85 -1.18 0.18
C GLU A 38 -2.29 -1.90 -1.11
N LYS A 39 -1.71 -3.08 -1.36
CA LYS A 39 -2.03 -3.92 -2.50
C LYS A 39 -3.24 -4.77 -2.13
N VAL A 40 -4.25 -4.70 -2.98
CA VAL A 40 -5.45 -5.53 -2.86
C VAL A 40 -5.39 -6.56 -3.98
N GLU A 41 -5.66 -7.82 -3.62
CA GLU A 41 -5.81 -8.90 -4.59
C GLU A 41 -7.14 -8.74 -5.32
N ILE A 42 -7.05 -8.56 -6.64
CA ILE A 42 -8.22 -8.40 -7.50
C ILE A 42 -8.16 -9.37 -8.68
N LEU A 43 -9.33 -9.64 -9.25
CA LEU A 43 -9.48 -10.44 -10.45
C LEU A 43 -9.29 -9.56 -11.70
N VAL A 44 -8.35 -9.97 -12.55
CA VAL A 44 -8.02 -9.32 -13.82
C VAL A 44 -8.28 -10.32 -14.95
N ALA A 45 -8.83 -9.86 -16.07
CA ALA A 45 -9.01 -10.71 -17.24
C ALA A 45 -7.65 -11.13 -17.81
N ALA A 46 -7.38 -12.44 -17.83
CA ALA A 46 -6.16 -12.99 -18.42
C ALA A 46 -6.23 -13.04 -19.96
N GLN A 47 -7.45 -13.09 -20.49
CA GLN A 47 -7.75 -13.12 -21.91
C GLN A 47 -9.03 -12.34 -22.20
N ASN A 48 -9.34 -12.15 -23.49
CA ASN A 48 -10.60 -11.52 -23.88
C ASN A 48 -11.79 -12.39 -23.45
N ILE A 49 -12.75 -11.80 -22.73
CA ILE A 49 -13.97 -12.46 -22.26
C ILE A 49 -15.13 -11.94 -23.12
N PRO A 50 -15.72 -12.79 -23.98
CA PRO A 50 -16.89 -12.41 -24.76
C PRO A 50 -18.05 -11.94 -23.87
N LYS A 51 -18.89 -11.06 -24.42
CA LYS A 51 -20.13 -10.67 -23.74
C LYS A 51 -21.00 -11.92 -23.50
N GLU A 52 -21.74 -11.91 -22.39
CA GLU A 52 -22.64 -13.00 -22.01
C GLU A 52 -21.94 -14.35 -21.72
N THR A 53 -20.60 -14.35 -21.55
CA THR A 53 -19.89 -15.54 -21.05
C THR A 53 -20.32 -15.81 -19.61
N SER A 54 -20.78 -17.03 -19.34
CA SER A 54 -21.20 -17.40 -17.99
C SER A 54 -20.01 -17.49 -17.04
N VAL A 55 -20.26 -17.26 -15.76
CA VAL A 55 -19.23 -17.24 -14.71
C VAL A 55 -18.62 -18.62 -14.53
N GLU A 56 -19.42 -19.68 -14.68
CA GLU A 56 -18.94 -21.06 -14.64
C GLU A 56 -17.91 -21.32 -15.75
N ILE A 57 -18.13 -20.76 -16.94
CA ILE A 57 -17.17 -20.84 -18.04
C ILE A 57 -15.92 -20.05 -17.65
N ILE A 58 -16.05 -18.80 -17.19
CA ILE A 58 -14.91 -17.95 -16.79
C ILE A 58 -14.00 -18.67 -15.78
N ILE A 59 -14.58 -19.32 -14.78
CA ILE A 59 -13.84 -20.09 -13.76
C ILE A 59 -13.24 -21.37 -14.37
N SER A 60 -14.04 -22.17 -15.09
CA SER A 60 -13.61 -23.48 -15.58
C SER A 60 -12.44 -23.43 -16.56
N ILE A 61 -12.32 -22.36 -17.34
CA ILE A 61 -11.22 -22.16 -18.30
C ILE A 61 -10.21 -21.10 -17.86
N ASN A 62 -10.21 -20.71 -16.57
CA ASN A 62 -9.25 -19.76 -15.98
C ASN A 62 -9.10 -18.45 -16.79
N MET A 63 -10.23 -17.85 -17.20
CA MET A 63 -10.23 -16.60 -17.98
C MET A 63 -9.84 -15.37 -17.15
N VAL A 64 -9.76 -15.50 -15.82
CA VAL A 64 -9.36 -14.46 -14.88
C VAL A 64 -8.17 -14.93 -14.05
N ASP A 65 -7.32 -13.98 -13.67
CA ASP A 65 -6.16 -14.19 -12.83
C ASP A 65 -6.22 -13.24 -11.62
N THR A 66 -5.61 -13.64 -10.51
CA THR A 66 -5.56 -12.83 -9.29
C THR A 66 -4.26 -12.04 -9.26
N GLN A 67 -4.37 -10.71 -9.24
CA GLN A 67 -3.21 -9.83 -9.21
C GLN A 67 -3.30 -8.84 -8.04
N ALA A 68 -2.15 -8.62 -7.40
CA ALA A 68 -2.00 -7.67 -6.32
C ALA A 68 -1.72 -6.26 -6.89
N ILE A 69 -2.75 -5.42 -6.95
CA ILE A 69 -2.68 -4.06 -7.49
C ILE A 69 -2.85 -3.05 -6.36
N PRO A 70 -2.06 -1.95 -6.32
CA PRO A 70 -2.24 -0.92 -5.31
C PRO A 70 -3.65 -0.31 -5.36
N ARG A 71 -4.29 -0.17 -4.19
CA ARG A 71 -5.68 0.32 -4.04
C ARG A 71 -5.93 1.65 -4.78
N LYS A 72 -4.92 2.53 -4.82
CA LYS A 72 -4.95 3.83 -5.52
C LYS A 72 -5.29 3.72 -7.02
N TYR A 73 -5.00 2.59 -7.66
CA TYR A 73 -5.24 2.37 -9.09
C TYR A 73 -6.51 1.56 -9.39
N LEU A 74 -7.25 1.16 -8.35
CA LEU A 74 -8.46 0.36 -8.50
C LEU A 74 -9.66 1.29 -8.75
N ALA A 75 -10.48 0.92 -9.73
CA ALA A 75 -11.79 1.53 -9.91
C ALA A 75 -12.77 1.00 -8.84
N ASP A 76 -13.80 1.79 -8.54
CA ASP A 76 -14.89 1.33 -7.68
C ASP A 76 -15.59 0.11 -8.30
N GLY A 77 -15.84 -0.92 -7.49
CA GLY A 77 -16.53 -2.15 -7.92
C GLY A 77 -15.65 -3.25 -8.51
N VAL A 78 -14.31 -3.18 -8.36
CA VAL A 78 -13.41 -4.30 -8.69
C VAL A 78 -13.77 -5.57 -7.91
N LEU A 79 -13.71 -6.71 -8.61
CA LEU A 79 -14.00 -8.02 -8.04
C LEU A 79 -12.74 -8.62 -7.42
N THR A 80 -12.86 -9.17 -6.21
CA THR A 80 -11.77 -9.88 -5.51
C THR A 80 -11.96 -11.39 -5.51
N SER A 81 -13.19 -11.88 -5.77
CA SER A 81 -13.53 -13.30 -5.89
C SER A 81 -14.79 -13.46 -6.75
N LEU A 82 -14.92 -14.63 -7.39
CA LEU A 82 -16.12 -15.05 -8.12
C LEU A 82 -17.03 -16.00 -7.31
N ASP A 83 -16.62 -16.43 -6.12
CA ASP A 83 -17.30 -17.49 -5.34
C ASP A 83 -18.74 -17.13 -4.94
N ASN A 84 -19.03 -15.83 -4.82
CA ASN A 84 -20.34 -15.30 -4.48
C ASN A 84 -21.05 -14.61 -5.66
N TYR A 85 -20.48 -14.68 -6.86
CA TYR A 85 -21.01 -13.97 -8.02
C TYR A 85 -22.16 -14.78 -8.63
N LYS A 86 -23.38 -14.24 -8.55
CA LYS A 86 -24.63 -14.86 -9.05
C LYS A 86 -25.18 -14.19 -10.32
N GLY A 87 -24.32 -13.51 -11.06
CA GLY A 87 -24.69 -12.75 -12.27
C GLY A 87 -24.62 -13.56 -13.54
#